data_AF-A0A8T4J2P7-F1
#
_entry.id   AF-A0A8T4J2P7-F1
#
_cell.length_a   1.000
_cell.length_b   1.000
_cell.length_c   1.000
_cell.angle_alpha   90.00
_cell.angle_beta   90.00
_cell.angle_gamma   90.00
#
_symmetry.space_group_name_H-M   'P 1'
#
loop_
_entity.id
_entity.type
_entity.pdbx_description
1 polymer ?
#
loop_
_entity_poly.entity_id
_entity_poly.type
_entity_poly.pdbx_seq_one_letter_code
_entity_poly.pdbx_strand_id
1 'polypeptide(L)'
;GGGRRGGRGKGRGGRGRGERTVVPDAEFTSYYGRPVLNTPAWKPLNIGGYFFLGGLAGAGSVLAAGADLTGRSATARALKVSSTVAVAGSAAALIHDLGRPARFVNMLRVLKPTSP
;
A
#
# COMPACT_ATOMS: atom_id res chain seq x y z
N GLY A 1 -75.71 9.49 19.74
CA GLY A 1 -74.60 9.55 20.73
C GLY A 1 -73.92 10.89 20.55
N GLY A 2 -73.69 11.73 21.57
CA GLY A 2 -73.11 11.44 22.89
C GLY A 2 -71.61 11.24 22.71
N GLY A 3 -70.66 11.99 23.23
CA GLY A 3 -70.61 13.07 24.20
C GLY A 3 -69.11 13.37 24.45
N ARG A 4 -68.83 14.55 25.01
CA ARG A 4 -67.51 15.19 25.21
C ARG A 4 -66.53 14.42 26.12
N ARG A 5 -65.29 14.94 26.16
CA ARG A 5 -64.25 14.91 27.24
C ARG A 5 -63.20 13.80 27.04
N GLY A 6 -61.91 14.10 26.95
CA GLY A 6 -61.16 15.05 27.78
C GLY A 6 -60.49 14.28 28.93
N GLY A 7 -59.57 13.38 28.61
CA GLY A 7 -58.82 12.58 29.58
C GLY A 7 -57.54 13.27 30.02
N ARG A 8 -57.59 13.96 31.17
CA ARG A 8 -56.40 14.39 31.92
C ARG A 8 -55.81 13.19 32.65
N GLY A 9 -54.65 12.71 32.21
CA GLY A 9 -53.76 11.85 32.99
C GLY A 9 -52.76 12.69 33.77
N LYS A 10 -52.80 12.59 35.10
CA LYS A 10 -52.02 13.37 36.07
C LYS A 10 -50.71 12.64 36.35
N GLY A 11 -49.57 13.16 35.88
CA GLY A 11 -48.22 12.69 36.21
C GLY A 11 -47.47 13.75 37.00
N ARG A 12 -47.17 13.44 38.26
CA ARG A 12 -46.69 14.35 39.31
C ARG A 12 -45.15 14.39 39.29
N GLY A 13 -44.60 15.61 39.31
CA GLY A 13 -43.36 15.96 40.00
C GLY A 13 -42.06 15.23 39.60
N GLY A 14 -41.19 15.95 38.91
CA GLY A 14 -39.77 15.62 38.86
C GLY A 14 -38.97 16.81 38.35
N ARG A 15 -38.58 17.72 39.25
CA ARG A 15 -37.55 18.72 38.95
C ARG A 15 -36.25 17.96 38.72
N GLY A 16 -35.83 17.87 37.47
CA GLY A 16 -34.53 17.38 37.07
C GLY A 16 -34.11 18.12 35.82
N ARG A 17 -33.32 19.17 36.02
CA ARG A 17 -32.59 19.90 34.98
C ARG A 17 -31.58 18.95 34.35
N GLY A 18 -32.05 18.04 33.49
CA GLY A 18 -31.22 17.36 32.50
C GLY A 18 -31.26 18.21 31.25
N GLU A 19 -30.10 18.67 30.80
CA GLU A 19 -29.97 19.35 29.51
C GLU A 19 -30.73 18.56 28.45
N ARG A 20 -31.58 19.23 27.67
CA ARG A 20 -32.08 18.64 26.43
C ARG A 20 -30.86 18.43 25.56
N THR A 21 -30.46 17.18 25.37
CA THR A 21 -29.40 16.82 24.44
C THR A 21 -29.77 17.37 23.07
N VAL A 22 -29.08 18.43 22.63
CA VAL A 22 -29.26 19.09 21.32
C VAL A 22 -28.69 18.26 20.17
N VAL A 23 -28.41 16.97 20.41
CA VAL A 23 -27.83 16.07 19.44
C VAL A 23 -28.99 15.32 18.76
N PRO A 24 -29.18 15.50 17.43
CA PRO A 24 -30.15 14.71 16.66
C PRO A 24 -29.83 13.22 16.74
N ASP A 25 -30.84 12.36 16.65
CA ASP A 25 -30.66 10.90 16.61
C ASP A 25 -29.74 10.52 15.43
N ALA A 26 -28.73 9.69 15.71
CA ALA A 26 -27.68 9.37 14.76
C ALA A 26 -28.21 8.52 13.59
N GLU A 27 -28.15 9.05 12.37
CA GLU A 27 -28.28 8.26 11.15
C GLU A 27 -27.02 7.43 10.93
N PHE A 28 -27.14 6.10 10.91
CA PHE A 28 -26.04 5.17 10.66
C PHE A 28 -25.71 5.12 9.15
N THR A 29 -25.01 6.14 8.66
CA THR A 29 -24.21 6.03 7.44
C THR A 29 -22.92 5.29 7.79
N SER A 30 -22.46 4.36 6.92
CA SER A 30 -21.09 3.81 6.99
C SER A 30 -20.14 4.96 7.27
N TYR A 31 -19.42 4.91 8.39
CA TYR A 31 -18.86 6.07 9.10
C TYR A 31 -18.05 7.06 8.24
N TYR A 32 -17.62 6.71 7.01
CA TYR A 32 -17.14 7.67 6.03
C TYR A 32 -17.45 7.46 4.54
N GLY A 33 -18.19 6.45 4.06
CA GLY A 33 -18.42 6.28 2.60
C GLY A 33 -17.16 6.33 1.71
N ARG A 34 -15.97 6.10 2.30
CA ARG A 34 -14.65 6.24 1.69
C ARG A 34 -13.92 4.90 1.77
N PRO A 35 -13.11 4.56 0.75
CA PRO A 35 -12.31 3.34 0.81
C PRO A 35 -11.38 3.39 2.03
N VAL A 36 -11.28 2.26 2.72
CA VAL A 36 -10.39 2.09 3.89
C VAL A 36 -8.92 2.25 3.51
N LEU A 37 -8.59 1.99 2.24
CA LEU A 37 -7.24 2.08 1.68
C LEU A 37 -7.14 3.19 0.65
N ASN A 38 -6.03 3.93 0.68
CA ASN A 38 -5.71 4.86 -0.38
C ASN A 38 -5.56 4.13 -1.72
N THR A 39 -6.03 4.74 -2.80
CA THR A 39 -5.85 4.19 -4.15
C THR A 39 -4.35 4.04 -4.45
N PRO A 40 -3.92 2.89 -4.99
CA PRO A 40 -2.53 2.70 -5.39
C PRO A 40 -2.12 3.79 -6.39
N ALA A 41 -1.22 4.68 -5.98
CA ALA A 41 -0.73 5.79 -6.82
C ALA A 41 0.30 5.34 -7.88
N TRP A 42 0.61 4.05 -7.94
CA TRP A 42 1.67 3.50 -8.77
C TRP A 42 1.16 3.24 -10.19
N LYS A 43 1.99 3.58 -11.17
CA LYS A 43 1.77 3.19 -12.57
C LYS A 43 2.19 1.72 -12.73
N PRO A 44 1.31 0.81 -13.20
CA PRO A 44 1.61 -0.63 -13.28
C PRO A 44 2.91 -0.96 -14.04
N LEU A 45 3.20 -0.22 -15.10
CA LEU A 45 4.40 -0.43 -15.92
C LEU A 45 5.71 -0.07 -15.20
N ASN A 46 5.69 0.93 -14.31
CA ASN A 46 6.90 1.36 -13.61
C ASN A 46 7.39 0.26 -12.68
N ILE A 47 6.47 -0.27 -11.88
CA ILE A 47 6.73 -1.34 -10.93
C ILE A 47 7.08 -2.63 -11.67
N GLY A 48 6.27 -3.04 -12.64
CA GLY A 48 6.54 -4.24 -13.43
C GLY A 48 7.90 -4.21 -14.12
N GLY A 49 8.31 -3.04 -14.64
CA GLY A 49 9.57 -2.88 -15.37
C GLY A 49 10.80 -3.17 -14.51
N TYR A 50 10.93 -2.52 -13.35
CA TYR A 50 12.11 -2.75 -12.51
C TYR A 50 12.09 -4.13 -11.84
N PHE A 51 10.91 -4.69 -11.53
CA PHE A 51 10.80 -6.06 -11.02
C PHE A 51 11.23 -7.09 -12.08
N PHE A 52 10.78 -6.93 -13.32
CA PHE A 52 11.20 -7.79 -14.43
C PHE A 52 12.71 -7.71 -14.65
N LEU A 53 13.29 -6.51 -14.68
CA LEU A 53 14.73 -6.30 -14.81
C LEU A 53 15.52 -6.93 -13.65
N GLY A 54 14.99 -6.81 -12.42
CA GLY A 54 15.58 -7.46 -11.25
C GLY A 54 15.57 -9.00 -11.36
N GLY A 55 14.45 -9.57 -11.80
CA GLY A 55 14.33 -11.01 -12.06
C GLY A 55 15.25 -11.50 -13.18
N LEU A 56 15.32 -10.75 -14.29
CA LEU A 56 16.23 -11.02 -15.41
C LEU A 56 17.68 -11.01 -14.95
N ALA A 57 18.07 -10.03 -14.13
CA ALA A 57 19.42 -9.95 -13.59
C ALA A 57 19.76 -11.15 -12.70
N GLY A 58 18.85 -11.53 -11.81
CA GLY A 58 19.02 -12.69 -10.91
C GLY A 58 19.14 -14.00 -11.68
N ALA A 59 18.19 -14.29 -12.58
CA ALA A 59 18.20 -15.50 -13.41
C ALA A 59 19.44 -15.57 -14.31
N GLY A 60 19.79 -14.46 -14.97
CA GLY A 60 21.00 -14.39 -15.80
C GLY A 60 22.29 -14.63 -15.01
N SER A 61 22.34 -14.22 -13.74
CA SER A 61 23.51 -14.44 -12.87
C SER A 61 23.66 -15.91 -12.48
N VAL A 62 22.55 -16.59 -12.18
CA VAL A 62 22.53 -18.03 -11.92
C VAL A 62 22.95 -18.81 -13.17
N LEU A 63 22.43 -18.43 -14.34
CA LEU A 63 22.83 -19.03 -15.62
C LEU A 63 24.30 -18.77 -15.93
N ALA A 64 24.82 -17.58 -15.63
CA ALA A 64 26.23 -17.25 -15.82
C ALA A 64 27.13 -18.14 -14.98
N ALA A 65 26.76 -18.37 -13.71
CA ALA A 65 27.49 -19.29 -12.83
C ALA A 65 27.48 -20.73 -13.39
N GLY A 66 26.33 -21.22 -13.87
CA GLY A 66 26.25 -22.51 -14.55
C GLY A 66 27.09 -22.58 -15.85
N ALA A 67 27.16 -21.49 -16.60
CA ALA A 67 27.99 -21.39 -17.80
C ALA A 67 29.49 -21.42 -17.46
N ASP A 68 29.93 -20.76 -16.38
CA ASP A 68 31.32 -20.85 -15.90
C ASP A 68 31.66 -22.29 -15.50
N LEU A 69 30.78 -22.95 -14.73
CA LEU A 69 30.97 -24.33 -14.27
C LEU A 69 31.04 -25.35 -15.42
N THR A 70 30.44 -25.02 -16.57
CA THR A 70 30.45 -25.88 -17.77
C THR A 70 31.50 -25.48 -18.80
N GLY A 71 32.41 -24.54 -18.46
CA GLY A 71 33.49 -24.10 -19.33
C GLY A 71 33.07 -23.18 -20.48
N ARG A 72 31.84 -22.64 -20.46
CA ARG A 72 31.27 -21.78 -21.50
C ARG A 72 31.55 -20.30 -21.24
N SER A 73 32.82 -19.91 -21.28
CA SER A 73 33.30 -18.58 -20.88
C SER A 73 32.66 -17.42 -21.67
N ALA A 74 32.44 -17.56 -22.98
CA ALA A 74 31.80 -16.55 -23.79
C ALA A 74 30.33 -16.32 -23.38
N THR A 75 29.59 -17.41 -23.15
CA THR A 75 28.19 -17.36 -22.68
C THR A 75 28.11 -16.77 -21.27
N ALA A 76 29.00 -17.19 -20.37
CA ALA A 76 29.05 -16.65 -19.02
C ALA A 76 29.32 -15.15 -19.02
N ARG A 77 30.24 -14.67 -19.87
CA ARG A 77 30.51 -13.23 -20.03
C ARG A 77 29.29 -12.47 -20.54
N ALA A 78 28.62 -12.97 -21.57
CA ALA A 78 27.41 -12.34 -22.10
C ALA A 78 26.31 -12.24 -21.03
N LEU A 79 26.09 -13.31 -20.27
CA LEU A 79 25.11 -13.35 -19.18
C LEU A 79 25.48 -12.43 -18.02
N LYS A 80 26.76 -12.35 -17.62
CA LYS A 80 27.22 -11.40 -16.59
C LYS A 80 26.97 -9.95 -17.02
N VAL A 81 27.28 -9.62 -18.27
CA VAL A 81 27.09 -8.28 -18.82
C VAL A 81 25.60 -7.94 -18.86
N SER A 82 24.75 -8.83 -19.39
CA SER A 82 23.31 -8.58 -19.46
C SER A 82 22.68 -8.47 -18.08
N SER A 83 23.07 -9.32 -17.12
CA SER A 83 22.62 -9.24 -15.73
C SER A 83 23.04 -7.94 -15.05
N THR A 84 24.28 -7.48 -15.29
CA THR A 84 24.78 -6.22 -14.74
C THR A 84 24.00 -5.02 -15.29
N VAL A 85 23.74 -5.00 -16.60
CA VAL A 85 22.93 -3.97 -17.23
C VAL A 85 21.49 -4.00 -16.70
N ALA A 86 20.90 -5.20 -16.55
CA ALA A 86 19.55 -5.36 -16.06
C ALA A 86 19.40 -4.87 -14.60
N VAL A 87 20.32 -5.22 -13.70
CA VAL A 87 20.24 -4.74 -12.30
C VAL A 87 20.47 -3.24 -12.20
N ALA A 88 21.39 -2.67 -12.99
CA ALA A 88 21.60 -1.23 -13.04
C ALA A 88 20.34 -0.51 -13.56
N GLY A 89 19.70 -1.04 -14.61
CA GLY A 89 18.43 -0.53 -15.12
C GLY A 89 17.28 -0.63 -14.10
N SER A 90 17.19 -1.74 -13.38
CA SER A 90 16.22 -1.93 -12.29
C SER A 90 16.40 -0.88 -11.19
N ALA A 91 17.64 -0.66 -10.73
CA ALA A 91 17.95 0.35 -9.72
C ALA A 91 17.63 1.78 -10.20
N ALA A 92 17.98 2.12 -11.44
CA ALA A 92 17.68 3.43 -12.01
C ALA A 92 16.17 3.69 -12.11
N ALA A 93 15.40 2.70 -12.57
CA ALA A 93 13.95 2.79 -12.65
C ALA A 93 13.30 2.91 -11.27
N LEU A 94 13.80 2.19 -10.25
CA LEU A 94 13.36 2.33 -8.86
C LEU A 94 13.65 3.73 -8.29
N ILE A 95 14.86 4.26 -8.51
CA ILE A 95 15.23 5.62 -8.08
C ILE A 95 14.31 6.67 -8.71
N HIS A 96 13.98 6.48 -10.00
CA HIS A 96 13.04 7.34 -10.70
C HIS A 96 11.63 7.25 -10.12
N ASP A 97 11.13 6.03 -9.85
CA ASP A 97 9.79 5.82 -9.26
C ASP A 97 9.68 6.40 -7.84
N LEU A 98 10.77 6.36 -7.06
CA LEU A 98 10.86 7.00 -5.75
C LEU A 98 10.76 8.53 -5.80
N GLY A 99 11.02 9.17 -6.94
CA GLY A 99 10.96 10.62 -7.17
C GLY A 99 12.02 11.47 -6.44
N ARG A 100 12.66 10.94 -5.39
CA ARG A 100 13.76 11.60 -4.66
C ARG A 100 14.89 10.59 -4.39
N PRO A 101 16.07 10.73 -5.02
CA PRO A 101 17.16 9.75 -4.92
C PRO A 101 17.64 9.45 -3.50
N ALA A 102 17.58 10.44 -2.60
CA ALA A 102 17.92 10.25 -1.20
C ALA A 102 17.10 9.16 -0.50
N ARG A 103 15.88 8.85 -0.98
CA ARG A 103 15.05 7.76 -0.43
C ARG A 103 15.70 6.39 -0.65
N PHE A 104 16.26 6.17 -1.84
CA PHE A 104 16.99 4.92 -2.13
C PHE A 104 18.17 4.75 -1.18
N VAL A 105 18.96 5.80 -0.97
CA VAL A 105 20.09 5.78 -0.02
C VAL A 105 19.60 5.52 1.41
N ASN A 106 18.47 6.08 1.82
CA ASN A 106 17.87 5.81 3.13
C ASN A 106 17.41 4.35 3.27
N MET A 107 16.94 3.70 2.19
CA MET A 107 16.61 2.28 2.20
C MET A 107 17.85 1.42 2.43
N LEU A 108 18.98 1.72 1.76
CA LEU A 108 20.23 0.97 1.92
C LEU A 108 20.84 1.08 3.33
N ARG A 109 20.48 2.10 4.09
CA ARG A 109 20.97 2.32 5.48
C ARG A 109 20.23 1.46 6.50
N VAL A 110 19.07 0.92 6.16
CA VAL A 110 18.19 0.20 7.10
C VAL A 110 18.13 -1.27 6.73
N LEU A 111 18.82 -2.10 7.50
CA LEU A 111 18.70 -3.55 7.40
C LEU A 111 17.59 -4.04 8.33
N LYS A 112 16.48 -4.52 7.75
CA LYS A 112 15.36 -5.12 8.48
C LYS A 112 15.26 -6.62 8.14
N PRO A 113 15.98 -7.50 8.86
CA PRO A 113 15.94 -8.93 8.60
C PRO A 113 14.59 -9.59 8.91
N THR A 114 13.70 -8.88 9.62
CA THR A 114 12.33 -9.34 9.91
C THR A 114 11.29 -8.88 8.89
N SER A 115 11.66 -8.03 7.91
CA SER A 115 10.79 -7.76 6.77
C SER A 115 11.13 -8.73 5.64
N PRO A 116 10.16 -9.50 5.11
CA PRO A 116 10.39 -10.36 3.96
C PRO A 116 10.70 -9.55 2.69
#